data_AF-A0A2D6HFS1-F1
#
_entry.id   AF-A0A2D6HFS1-F1
#
_cell.length_a   1.000
_cell.length_b   1.000
_cell.length_c   1.000
_cell.angle_alpha   90.00
_cell.angle_beta   90.00
_cell.angle_gamma   90.00
#
_symmetry.space_group_name_H-M   'P 1'
#
loop_
_entity.id
_entity.type
_entity.pdbx_description
1 polymer ?
#
loop_
_entity_poly.entity_id
_entity_poly.type
_entity_poly.pdbx_seq_one_letter_code
_entity_poly.pdbx_strand_id
1 'polypeptide(L)'
;MVFYFNAGDDFANGTFGWGVDDVAVHTFPLGADPDCDGDDELDECEIAGDPSLDWNGNGVLDVCECLAETSCIGEPNSVGNGGRLGAVGLPSLSSNTFHLLADDIVPGEFALFFYGFAPLSPTPFGEGLLCVEAPFERLNPALPIDPAGQVSRWVDFTQPPTDTFAAGDVIFFQCWYRDPCTGCTGFNLTHAMRVVLCL
;
A
#
# COMPACT_ATOMS: atom_id res chain seq x y z
N MET A 1 -0.96 -21.67 22.39
CA MET A 1 -1.10 -21.18 23.78
C MET A 1 0.28 -20.72 24.20
N VAL A 2 0.55 -19.44 23.99
CA VAL A 2 1.78 -18.77 24.39
C VAL A 2 1.46 -18.01 25.66
N PHE A 3 2.39 -17.98 26.61
CA PHE A 3 2.26 -17.25 27.87
C PHE A 3 3.27 -16.10 27.83
N TYR A 4 2.79 -14.86 27.92
CA TYR A 4 3.66 -13.68 28.03
C TYR A 4 3.64 -13.15 29.46
N PHE A 5 4.77 -12.60 29.90
CA PHE A 5 4.95 -12.05 31.25
C PHE A 5 5.41 -10.60 31.11
N ASN A 6 4.52 -9.64 31.35
CA ASN A 6 4.87 -8.22 31.38
C ASN A 6 5.35 -7.85 32.80
N ALA A 7 6.43 -7.06 32.90
CA ALA A 7 7.00 -6.55 34.15
C ALA A 7 6.81 -5.03 34.32
N GLY A 8 5.87 -4.43 33.58
CA GLY A 8 5.80 -3.00 33.30
C GLY A 8 5.09 -2.08 34.30
N ASP A 9 4.43 -2.57 35.34
CA ASP A 9 3.58 -1.72 36.21
C ASP A 9 3.67 -1.98 37.72
N ASP A 10 4.86 -2.24 38.26
CA ASP A 10 5.03 -2.38 39.71
C ASP A 10 5.18 -1.04 40.47
N PHE A 11 4.05 -0.42 40.82
CA PHE A 11 4.01 0.51 41.96
C PHE A 11 3.82 -0.20 43.32
N ALA A 12 3.87 -1.54 43.40
CA ALA A 12 3.62 -2.22 44.68
C ALA A 12 4.21 -3.63 44.86
N ASN A 13 5.48 -3.91 44.55
CA ASN A 13 6.11 -5.18 44.99
C ASN A 13 7.22 -5.02 46.03
N GLY A 14 6.78 -4.71 47.25
CA GLY A 14 7.53 -5.04 48.44
C GLY A 14 7.31 -6.52 48.80
N THR A 15 8.39 -7.31 48.73
CA THR A 15 8.59 -8.68 49.25
C THR A 15 8.35 -9.89 48.33
N PHE A 16 9.48 -10.52 47.94
CA PHE A 16 9.73 -11.93 47.62
C PHE A 16 9.32 -12.50 46.24
N GLY A 17 10.35 -12.69 45.39
CA GLY A 17 10.36 -13.61 44.24
C GLY A 17 10.04 -12.94 42.91
N TRP A 18 10.47 -13.56 41.79
CA TRP A 18 9.96 -13.23 40.46
C TRP A 18 8.48 -13.63 40.41
N GLY A 19 7.63 -12.77 40.97
CA GLY A 19 6.19 -12.89 40.92
C GLY A 19 5.72 -12.42 39.55
N VAL A 20 5.02 -13.30 38.85
CA VAL A 20 4.06 -12.88 37.84
C VAL A 20 2.92 -12.18 38.58
N ASP A 21 2.83 -10.86 38.44
CA ASP A 21 1.80 -10.05 39.10
C ASP A 21 0.43 -10.35 38.48
N ASP A 22 0.39 -10.41 37.14
CA ASP A 22 -0.81 -10.74 36.37
C ASP A 22 -0.57 -11.90 35.38
N VAL A 23 -1.53 -12.83 35.33
CA VAL A 23 -1.67 -13.81 34.25
C VAL A 23 -2.93 -13.44 33.49
N ALA A 24 -2.77 -12.72 32.39
CA ALA A 24 -3.87 -12.45 31.47
C ALA A 24 -3.99 -13.59 30.46
N VAL A 25 -5.14 -14.26 30.47
CA VAL A 25 -5.52 -15.20 29.40
C VAL A 25 -6.31 -14.40 28.38
N HIS A 26 -5.64 -13.91 27.34
CA HIS A 26 -6.32 -13.32 26.20
C HIS A 26 -6.88 -14.45 25.33
N THR A 27 -8.20 -14.62 25.35
CA THR A 27 -8.87 -15.42 24.34
C THR A 27 -8.98 -14.57 23.07
N PHE A 28 -7.98 -14.63 22.21
CA PHE A 28 -8.14 -14.13 20.86
C PHE A 28 -9.13 -15.07 20.14
N PRO A 29 -10.15 -14.53 19.42
CA PRO A 29 -10.92 -15.35 18.51
C PRO A 29 -9.91 -16.04 17.58
N LEU A 30 -10.12 -17.33 17.28
CA LEU A 30 -9.31 -18.04 16.29
C LEU A 30 -9.20 -17.18 15.01
N GLY A 31 -8.04 -16.55 14.78
CA GLY A 31 -7.79 -15.67 13.63
C GLY A 31 -7.66 -14.16 13.92
N ALA A 32 -7.43 -13.71 15.14
CA ALA A 32 -7.05 -12.32 15.43
C ALA A 32 -6.02 -12.26 16.57
N ASP A 33 -4.88 -12.93 16.39
CA ASP A 33 -3.65 -12.29 16.85
C ASP A 33 -3.49 -11.08 15.90
N PRO A 34 -3.48 -9.83 16.38
CA PRO A 34 -2.96 -8.72 15.59
C PRO A 34 -1.46 -8.97 15.53
N ASP A 35 -1.06 -9.86 14.64
CA ASP A 35 0.30 -10.08 14.14
C ASP A 35 0.17 -9.77 12.65
N CYS A 36 0.17 -8.47 12.36
CA CYS A 36 -0.21 -8.01 11.03
C CYS A 36 0.93 -8.19 10.01
N ASP A 37 2.17 -8.21 10.49
CA ASP A 37 3.38 -8.33 9.67
C ASP A 37 3.90 -9.77 9.60
N GLY A 38 3.37 -10.66 10.42
CA GLY A 38 3.49 -12.11 10.33
C GLY A 38 4.79 -12.64 10.90
N ASP A 39 5.34 -12.00 11.94
CA ASP A 39 6.63 -12.32 12.53
C ASP A 39 6.55 -13.29 13.74
N ASP A 40 5.34 -13.77 14.06
CA ASP A 40 5.00 -14.61 15.20
C ASP A 40 5.16 -13.91 16.59
N GLU A 41 5.35 -12.59 16.63
CA GLU A 41 5.15 -11.71 17.79
C GLU A 41 3.77 -11.04 17.71
N LEU A 42 3.22 -10.59 18.84
CA LEU A 42 1.96 -9.84 18.83
C LEU A 42 2.28 -8.36 18.65
N ASP A 43 1.52 -7.65 17.83
CA ASP A 43 1.68 -6.20 17.59
C ASP A 43 1.73 -5.43 18.93
N GLU A 44 0.92 -5.84 19.93
CA GLU A 44 0.91 -5.20 21.26
C GLU A 44 2.21 -5.41 22.06
N CYS A 45 2.90 -6.53 21.86
CA CYS A 45 4.18 -6.84 22.49
C CYS A 45 5.31 -6.07 21.82
N GLU A 46 5.25 -5.95 20.50
CA GLU A 46 6.21 -5.17 19.73
C GLU A 46 6.14 -3.68 20.09
N ILE A 47 4.94 -3.09 20.12
CA ILE A 47 4.75 -1.68 20.55
C ILE A 47 5.21 -1.49 21.99
N ALA A 48 4.98 -2.46 22.88
CA ALA A 48 5.45 -2.38 24.26
C ALA A 48 6.98 -2.47 24.37
N GLY A 49 7.62 -3.26 23.51
CA GLY A 49 9.07 -3.43 23.43
C GLY A 49 9.78 -2.25 22.76
N ASP A 50 9.16 -1.68 21.73
CA ASP A 50 9.61 -0.49 21.01
C ASP A 50 8.43 0.42 20.64
N PRO A 51 8.09 1.40 21.51
CA PRO A 51 7.00 2.34 21.24
C PRO A 51 7.22 3.23 20.00
N SER A 52 8.39 3.17 19.35
CA SER A 52 8.62 3.92 18.11
C SER A 52 8.02 3.26 16.86
N LEU A 53 7.56 2.00 16.98
CA LEU A 53 6.86 1.27 15.92
C LEU A 53 5.37 1.66 15.77
N ASP A 54 4.84 2.44 16.72
CA ASP A 54 3.54 3.10 16.66
C ASP A 54 3.78 4.61 16.74
N TRP A 55 4.20 5.21 15.63
CA TRP A 55 4.59 6.61 15.59
C TRP A 55 3.45 7.56 15.95
N ASN A 56 2.21 7.19 15.64
CA ASN A 56 1.04 8.04 15.86
C ASN A 56 0.32 7.77 17.21
N GLY A 57 0.70 6.70 17.92
CA GLY A 57 0.22 6.35 19.25
C GLY A 57 -1.20 5.78 19.26
N ASN A 58 -1.67 5.16 18.18
CA ASN A 58 -3.04 4.64 18.07
C ASN A 58 -3.19 3.18 18.53
N GLY A 59 -2.09 2.54 18.95
CA GLY A 59 -2.07 1.15 19.41
C GLY A 59 -2.08 0.13 18.27
N VAL A 60 -1.69 0.53 17.06
CA VAL A 60 -1.51 -0.31 15.87
C VAL A 60 -0.10 -0.03 15.34
N LEU A 61 0.65 -1.07 14.94
CA LEU A 61 1.97 -0.83 14.35
C LEU A 61 1.82 -0.04 13.05
N ASP A 62 2.73 0.88 12.80
CA ASP A 62 2.73 1.68 11.57
C ASP A 62 2.73 0.77 10.32
N VAL A 63 3.44 -0.37 10.38
CA VAL A 63 3.48 -1.36 9.28
C VAL A 63 2.11 -1.98 8.97
N CYS A 64 1.21 -2.07 9.96
CA CYS A 64 -0.16 -2.56 9.78
C CYS A 64 -1.08 -1.51 9.15
N GLU A 65 -0.71 -0.22 9.21
CA GLU A 65 -1.50 0.87 8.66
C GLU A 65 -1.27 1.05 7.16
N CYS A 66 -0.20 0.43 6.64
CA CYS A 66 0.10 0.34 5.23
C CYS A 66 -1.05 -0.33 4.47
N LEU A 67 -1.68 0.38 3.55
CA LEU A 67 -2.78 -0.18 2.76
C LEU A 67 -2.55 0.06 1.27
N ALA A 68 -2.85 -0.94 0.46
CA ALA A 68 -2.93 -0.80 -0.98
C ALA A 68 -4.10 -1.63 -1.52
N GLU A 69 -5.13 -0.96 -2.02
CA GLU A 69 -6.37 -1.60 -2.45
C GLU A 69 -6.87 -1.00 -3.77
N THR A 70 -7.66 -1.77 -4.52
CA THR A 70 -8.30 -1.29 -5.73
C THR A 70 -9.40 -0.28 -5.39
N SER A 71 -9.33 0.94 -5.94
CA SER A 71 -10.29 2.02 -5.70
C SER A 71 -11.34 2.17 -6.80
N CYS A 72 -11.04 1.73 -8.02
CA CYS A 72 -11.99 1.67 -9.12
C CYS A 72 -11.69 0.48 -10.04
N ILE A 73 -12.60 0.15 -10.94
CA ILE A 73 -12.39 -0.88 -11.96
C ILE A 73 -11.67 -0.34 -13.20
N GLY A 74 -10.95 -1.21 -13.90
CA GLY A 74 -10.43 -0.94 -15.24
C GLY A 74 -11.38 -1.45 -16.31
N GLU A 75 -11.21 -0.97 -17.54
CA GLU A 75 -11.96 -1.43 -18.71
C GLU A 75 -11.09 -2.32 -19.62
N PRO A 76 -11.69 -3.19 -20.45
CA PRO A 76 -10.98 -4.01 -21.42
C PRO A 76 -10.07 -3.19 -22.34
N ASN A 77 -8.96 -3.81 -22.75
CA ASN A 77 -8.00 -3.24 -23.70
C ASN A 77 -7.85 -4.17 -24.92
N SER A 78 -7.03 -3.79 -25.90
CA SER A 78 -6.90 -4.60 -27.13
C SER A 78 -6.33 -6.01 -26.94
N VAL A 79 -5.68 -6.28 -25.79
CA VAL A 79 -5.01 -7.56 -25.51
C VAL A 79 -5.76 -8.43 -24.51
N GLY A 80 -6.73 -7.91 -23.76
CA GLY A 80 -7.41 -8.67 -22.72
C GLY A 80 -8.50 -7.92 -21.97
N ASN A 81 -8.75 -8.37 -20.73
CA ASN A 81 -9.86 -7.91 -19.89
C ASN A 81 -9.63 -6.55 -19.23
N GLY A 82 -8.50 -5.90 -19.52
CA GLY A 82 -8.13 -4.58 -19.00
C GLY A 82 -6.85 -4.61 -18.19
N GLY A 83 -6.11 -3.50 -18.24
CA GLY A 83 -4.87 -3.36 -17.50
C GLY A 83 -5.10 -3.39 -15.99
N ARG A 84 -4.29 -4.16 -15.28
CA ARG A 84 -4.31 -4.23 -13.82
C ARG A 84 -3.18 -3.38 -13.25
N LEU A 85 -3.44 -2.74 -12.12
CA LEU A 85 -2.43 -2.08 -11.31
C LEU A 85 -2.29 -2.86 -10.00
N GLY A 86 -1.06 -3.15 -9.61
CA GLY A 86 -0.72 -3.84 -8.39
C GLY A 86 0.25 -3.01 -7.56
N ALA A 87 0.17 -3.21 -6.25
CA ALA A 87 1.18 -2.78 -5.30
C ALA A 87 2.14 -3.95 -5.03
N VAL A 88 3.43 -3.69 -5.11
CA VAL A 88 4.49 -4.64 -4.76
C VAL A 88 5.40 -3.98 -3.72
N GLY A 89 5.73 -4.71 -2.66
CA GLY A 89 6.40 -4.13 -1.49
C GLY A 89 5.44 -3.39 -0.56
N LEU A 90 6.00 -2.74 0.46
CA LEU A 90 5.23 -2.03 1.49
C LEU A 90 5.16 -0.54 1.16
N PRO A 91 3.98 0.11 1.21
CA PRO A 91 3.83 1.56 1.06
C PRO A 91 4.30 2.34 2.31
N SER A 92 5.46 1.95 2.86
CA SER A 92 6.10 2.56 4.03
C SER A 92 7.16 3.56 3.60
N LEU A 93 7.10 4.76 4.19
CA LEU A 93 8.05 5.83 3.95
C LEU A 93 9.46 5.47 4.46
N SER A 94 9.57 4.73 5.57
CA SER A 94 10.87 4.30 6.10
C SER A 94 11.49 3.16 5.30
N SER A 95 10.69 2.18 4.84
CA SER A 95 11.20 1.06 4.06
C SER A 95 11.60 1.48 2.64
N ASN A 96 10.86 2.42 2.04
CA ASN A 96 11.03 2.91 0.67
C ASN A 96 11.14 1.78 -0.39
N THR A 97 10.38 0.69 -0.19
CA THR A 97 10.39 -0.50 -1.07
C THR A 97 9.18 -0.58 -2.00
N PHE A 98 8.34 0.45 -2.06
CA PHE A 98 7.07 0.42 -2.77
C PHE A 98 7.23 0.52 -4.29
N HIS A 99 6.63 -0.43 -5.02
CA HIS A 99 6.54 -0.43 -6.47
C HIS A 99 5.09 -0.53 -6.94
N LEU A 100 4.78 0.21 -7.99
CA LEU A 100 3.57 0.03 -8.78
C LEU A 100 3.88 -0.94 -9.92
N LEU A 101 3.12 -2.01 -10.05
CA LEU A 101 3.19 -2.96 -11.16
C LEU A 101 1.94 -2.81 -12.02
N ALA A 102 2.08 -2.46 -13.29
CA ALA A 102 0.98 -2.61 -14.23
C ALA A 102 1.18 -3.87 -15.06
N ASP A 103 0.12 -4.68 -15.19
CA ASP A 103 0.10 -5.95 -15.92
C ASP A 103 -1.17 -6.07 -16.78
N ASP A 104 -1.23 -7.11 -17.63
CA ASP A 104 -2.29 -7.30 -18.63
C ASP A 104 -2.44 -6.09 -19.59
N ILE A 105 -1.35 -5.36 -19.86
CA ILE A 105 -1.30 -4.21 -20.78
C ILE A 105 -0.52 -4.55 -22.06
N VAL A 106 -0.60 -3.69 -23.08
CA VAL A 106 -0.09 -3.99 -24.43
C VAL A 106 1.44 -4.11 -24.44
N PRO A 107 2.02 -5.29 -24.77
CA PRO A 107 3.47 -5.48 -24.79
C PRO A 107 4.18 -4.62 -25.85
N GLY A 108 5.39 -4.13 -25.55
CA GLY A 108 6.22 -3.36 -26.49
C GLY A 108 5.81 -1.90 -26.68
N GLU A 109 4.79 -1.46 -25.95
CA GLU A 109 4.28 -0.09 -25.94
C GLU A 109 4.83 0.70 -24.73
N PHE A 110 4.29 1.89 -24.45
CA PHE A 110 4.72 2.72 -23.31
C PHE A 110 3.59 2.95 -22.30
N ALA A 111 3.99 3.08 -21.04
CA ALA A 111 3.13 3.37 -19.91
C ALA A 111 3.65 4.55 -19.08
N LEU A 112 2.73 5.32 -18.50
CA LEU A 112 3.02 6.43 -17.60
C LEU A 112 2.18 6.26 -16.33
N PHE A 113 2.86 6.25 -15.20
CA PHE A 113 2.22 6.25 -13.89
C PHE A 113 1.96 7.68 -13.44
N PHE A 114 0.82 7.91 -12.84
CA PHE A 114 0.45 9.18 -12.26
C PHE A 114 -0.37 8.97 -11.00
N TYR A 115 -0.48 10.02 -10.20
CA TYR A 115 -1.26 10.00 -8.98
C TYR A 115 -2.00 11.32 -8.74
N GLY A 116 -2.92 11.26 -7.78
CA GLY A 116 -3.63 12.38 -7.20
C GLY A 116 -4.03 12.08 -5.77
N PHE A 117 -4.65 13.04 -5.11
CA PHE A 117 -4.96 12.98 -3.67
C PHE A 117 -6.46 12.77 -3.37
N ALA A 118 -7.27 12.59 -4.41
CA ALA A 118 -8.71 12.35 -4.27
C ALA A 118 -9.21 11.35 -5.33
N PRO A 119 -10.23 10.54 -5.00
CA PRO A 119 -10.86 9.65 -5.94
C PRO A 119 -11.81 10.41 -6.87
N LEU A 120 -11.84 10.03 -8.14
CA LEU A 120 -12.81 10.51 -9.12
C LEU A 120 -13.84 9.41 -9.40
N SER A 121 -15.12 9.79 -9.51
CA SER A 121 -16.14 8.88 -10.04
C SER A 121 -15.75 8.45 -11.46
N PRO A 122 -15.75 7.14 -11.80
CA PRO A 122 -15.17 6.66 -13.05
C PRO A 122 -15.70 7.43 -14.27
N THR A 123 -14.80 8.14 -14.95
CA THR A 123 -15.13 9.03 -16.06
C THR A 123 -14.45 8.53 -17.34
N PRO A 124 -15.17 8.36 -18.47
CA PRO A 124 -14.55 7.90 -19.71
C PRO A 124 -13.37 8.77 -20.15
N PHE A 125 -12.23 8.12 -20.42
CA PHE A 125 -11.02 8.77 -20.92
C PHE A 125 -10.23 7.82 -21.82
N GLY A 126 -10.21 8.12 -23.12
CA GLY A 126 -9.71 7.18 -24.13
C GLY A 126 -10.63 5.96 -24.23
N GLU A 127 -10.03 4.77 -24.26
CA GLU A 127 -10.76 3.50 -24.21
C GLU A 127 -11.06 3.04 -22.76
N GLY A 128 -10.58 3.78 -21.75
CA GLY A 128 -10.68 3.40 -20.34
C GLY A 128 -11.46 4.38 -19.47
N LEU A 129 -11.30 4.23 -18.15
CA LEU A 129 -11.89 5.10 -17.14
C LEU A 129 -10.79 5.81 -16.34
N LEU A 130 -10.90 7.13 -16.24
CA LEU A 130 -10.14 7.93 -15.30
C LEU A 130 -10.84 7.90 -13.94
N CYS A 131 -10.11 7.52 -12.89
CA CYS A 131 -10.64 7.36 -11.54
C CYS A 131 -9.87 8.15 -10.47
N VAL A 132 -8.87 8.91 -10.89
CA VAL A 132 -8.12 9.81 -10.03
C VAL A 132 -8.60 11.23 -10.31
N GLU A 133 -8.79 12.04 -9.27
CA GLU A 133 -9.19 13.44 -9.42
C GLU A 133 -7.95 14.34 -9.58
N ALA A 134 -8.08 15.41 -10.35
CA ALA A 134 -7.05 16.43 -10.47
C ALA A 134 -6.91 17.22 -9.15
N PRO A 135 -5.74 17.79 -8.82
CA PRO A 135 -4.53 17.88 -9.64
C PRO A 135 -3.77 16.55 -9.77
N PHE A 136 -3.18 16.32 -10.94
CA PHE A 136 -2.39 15.12 -11.24
C PHE A 136 -0.91 15.42 -11.19
N GLU A 137 -0.17 14.54 -10.53
CA GLU A 137 1.29 14.50 -10.63
C GLU A 137 1.73 13.29 -11.43
N ARG A 138 2.64 13.53 -12.37
CA ARG A 138 3.18 12.49 -13.24
C ARG A 138 4.47 11.98 -12.65
N LEU A 139 4.52 10.69 -12.45
CA LEU A 139 5.77 10.04 -12.18
C LEU A 139 6.48 9.93 -13.55
N ASN A 140 7.53 10.72 -13.79
CA ASN A 140 8.31 10.70 -15.03
C ASN A 140 9.62 9.91 -14.87
N PRO A 141 10.17 9.29 -15.92
CA PRO A 141 9.67 9.26 -17.30
C PRO A 141 8.55 8.22 -17.52
N ALA A 142 7.97 8.21 -18.72
CA ALA A 142 7.21 7.06 -19.19
C ALA A 142 8.15 5.86 -19.40
N LEU A 143 7.67 4.66 -19.13
CA LEU A 143 8.45 3.42 -19.14
C LEU A 143 7.97 2.51 -20.28
N PRO A 144 8.89 1.78 -20.93
CA PRO A 144 8.51 0.77 -21.91
C PRO A 144 7.86 -0.42 -21.21
N ILE A 145 6.82 -0.97 -21.83
CA ILE A 145 6.14 -2.19 -21.41
C ILE A 145 6.92 -3.38 -21.95
N ASP A 146 7.23 -4.32 -21.08
CA ASP A 146 8.01 -5.50 -21.45
C ASP A 146 7.22 -6.47 -22.35
N PRO A 147 7.88 -7.49 -22.93
CA PRO A 147 7.21 -8.47 -23.78
C PRO A 147 6.14 -9.33 -23.08
N ALA A 148 6.11 -9.35 -21.74
CA ALA A 148 5.08 -10.03 -20.97
C ALA A 148 3.84 -9.15 -20.75
N GLY A 149 3.85 -7.89 -21.22
CA GLY A 149 2.76 -6.95 -21.00
C GLY A 149 2.79 -6.36 -19.59
N GLN A 150 3.99 -6.23 -19.01
CA GLN A 150 4.19 -5.73 -17.66
C GLN A 150 5.14 -4.53 -17.64
N VAL A 151 4.94 -3.67 -16.65
CA VAL A 151 5.84 -2.55 -16.36
C VAL A 151 5.77 -2.24 -14.86
N SER A 152 6.94 -2.16 -14.23
CA SER A 152 7.06 -1.82 -12.81
C SER A 152 7.70 -0.45 -12.65
N ARG A 153 7.23 0.30 -11.65
CA ARG A 153 7.78 1.57 -11.24
C ARG A 153 8.00 1.62 -9.75
N TRP A 154 9.25 1.84 -9.36
CA TRP A 154 9.58 2.23 -7.99
C TRP A 154 9.06 3.65 -7.69
N VAL A 155 8.39 3.80 -6.55
CA VAL A 155 7.94 5.09 -6.03
C VAL A 155 8.90 5.47 -4.91
N ASP A 156 9.95 6.23 -5.26
CA ASP A 156 10.96 6.66 -4.30
C ASP A 156 10.45 7.84 -3.47
N PHE A 157 10.08 7.58 -2.21
CA PHE A 157 9.58 8.59 -1.29
C PHE A 157 10.63 9.62 -0.86
N THR A 158 11.89 9.48 -1.30
CA THR A 158 12.95 10.45 -1.01
C THR A 158 13.23 11.41 -2.16
N GLN A 159 12.54 11.25 -3.30
CA GLN A 159 12.77 12.06 -4.51
C GLN A 159 11.49 12.78 -4.96
N PRO A 160 11.60 13.98 -5.54
CA PRO A 160 10.47 14.66 -6.16
C PRO A 160 9.82 13.83 -7.27
N PRO A 161 8.49 13.83 -7.41
CA PRO A 161 7.52 14.66 -6.67
C PRO A 161 7.00 14.03 -5.36
N THR A 162 7.50 12.85 -4.97
CA THR A 162 6.97 12.03 -3.88
C THR A 162 7.66 12.27 -2.53
N ASP A 163 8.68 13.11 -2.50
CA ASP A 163 9.39 13.59 -1.29
C ASP A 163 8.53 14.45 -0.36
N THR A 164 7.34 14.83 -0.80
CA THR A 164 6.38 15.61 -0.01
C THR A 164 5.36 14.76 0.74
N PHE A 165 5.35 13.44 0.52
CA PHE A 165 4.42 12.53 1.15
C PHE A 165 4.71 12.36 2.64
N ALA A 166 3.66 12.15 3.43
CA ALA A 166 3.71 11.93 4.87
C ALA A 166 2.95 10.65 5.27
N ALA A 167 3.29 10.10 6.44
CA ALA A 167 2.58 8.95 7.00
C ALA A 167 1.10 9.33 7.24
N GLY A 168 0.19 8.41 6.90
CA GLY A 168 -1.24 8.61 6.88
C GLY A 168 -1.79 9.23 5.58
N ASP A 169 -0.95 9.68 4.65
CA ASP A 169 -1.42 10.22 3.37
C ASP A 169 -2.14 9.14 2.56
N VAL A 170 -3.26 9.55 1.94
CA VAL A 170 -4.06 8.71 1.06
C VAL A 170 -3.83 9.15 -0.38
N ILE A 171 -3.13 8.31 -1.15
CA ILE A 171 -2.74 8.59 -2.53
C ILE A 171 -3.49 7.65 -3.48
N PHE A 172 -3.96 8.19 -4.60
CA PHE A 172 -4.63 7.42 -5.64
C PHE A 172 -3.74 7.31 -6.87
N PHE A 173 -3.32 6.10 -7.21
CA PHE A 173 -2.45 5.82 -8.35
C PHE A 173 -3.25 5.22 -9.50
N GLN A 174 -2.87 5.58 -10.72
CA GLN A 174 -3.37 4.95 -11.94
C GLN A 174 -2.28 4.96 -13.02
N CYS A 175 -2.33 3.99 -13.92
CA CYS A 175 -1.41 3.90 -15.04
C CYS A 175 -2.14 4.20 -16.35
N TRP A 176 -1.60 5.13 -17.12
CA TRP A 176 -2.02 5.44 -18.49
C TRP A 176 -1.06 4.77 -19.45
N TYR A 177 -1.57 3.93 -20.36
CA TYR A 177 -0.73 3.18 -21.29
C TYR A 177 -1.24 3.27 -22.73
N ARG A 178 -0.32 3.07 -23.67
CA ARG A 178 -0.62 3.03 -25.10
C ARG A 178 -1.33 1.73 -25.44
N ASP A 179 -2.41 1.85 -26.20
CA ASP A 179 -3.25 0.74 -26.63
C ASP A 179 -3.64 0.93 -28.11
N PRO A 180 -2.70 0.70 -29.04
CA PRO A 180 -2.97 0.88 -30.46
C PRO A 180 -3.92 -0.21 -30.98
N CYS A 181 -5.19 0.14 -31.18
CA CYS A 181 -6.15 -0.67 -31.92
C CYS A 181 -6.80 0.08 -33.09
N THR A 182 -7.30 -0.70 -34.05
CA THR A 182 -7.90 -0.14 -35.28
C THR A 182 -9.27 0.45 -34.96
N GLY A 183 -9.41 1.77 -35.11
CA GLY A 183 -10.67 2.50 -34.85
C GLY A 183 -10.84 3.02 -33.41
N CYS A 184 -9.82 2.87 -32.57
CA CYS A 184 -9.81 3.29 -31.17
C CYS A 184 -9.04 4.61 -30.97
N THR A 185 -9.12 5.17 -29.76
CA THR A 185 -8.38 6.38 -29.34
C THR A 185 -6.87 6.16 -29.22
N GLY A 186 -6.42 4.90 -29.06
CA GLY A 186 -5.00 4.52 -29.06
C GLY A 186 -4.33 4.49 -27.68
N PHE A 187 -5.10 4.61 -26.60
CA PHE A 187 -4.64 4.50 -25.22
C PHE A 187 -5.77 4.06 -24.29
N ASN A 188 -5.38 3.50 -23.15
CA ASN A 188 -6.29 3.01 -22.14
C ASN A 188 -5.68 3.26 -20.74
N LEU A 189 -6.44 2.99 -19.68
CA LEU A 189 -6.00 3.13 -18.29
C LEU A 189 -6.17 1.80 -17.57
N THR A 190 -5.30 1.57 -16.58
CA THR A 190 -5.52 0.49 -15.62
C THR A 190 -6.68 0.82 -14.71
N HIS A 191 -7.10 -0.14 -13.91
CA HIS A 191 -7.83 0.18 -12.68
C HIS A 191 -7.01 1.15 -11.80
N ALA A 192 -7.66 1.88 -10.89
CA ALA A 192 -6.97 2.77 -9.96
C ALA A 192 -6.80 2.12 -8.58
N MET A 193 -5.72 2.45 -7.90
CA MET A 193 -5.43 1.98 -6.56
C MET A 193 -5.49 3.12 -5.56
N ARG A 194 -6.05 2.86 -4.39
CA ARG A 194 -5.95 3.68 -3.19
C ARG A 194 -4.82 3.11 -2.34
N VAL A 195 -3.87 3.95 -1.99
CA VAL A 195 -2.72 3.60 -1.17
C VAL A 195 -2.71 4.52 0.06
N VAL A 196 -2.59 3.93 1.24
CA VAL A 196 -2.35 4.64 2.49
C VAL A 196 -0.89 4.44 2.85
N LEU A 197 -0.18 5.54 3.01
CA LEU A 197 1.23 5.52 3.40
C LEU A 197 1.34 5.38 4.91
N CYS A 198 2.31 4.60 5.33
CA CYS A 198 2.67 4.32 6.72
C CYS A 198 4.12 4.75 6.97
N LEU A 199 4.55 4.72 8.22
CA LEU A 199 5.95 4.94 8.56
C LEU A 199 6.77 3.67 8.34
#